data_AF-G2LLB0-F1
#
_entry.id   AF-G2LLB0-F1
#
_cell.length_a   1.000
_cell.length_b   1.000
_cell.length_c   1.000
_cell.angle_alpha   90.00
_cell.angle_beta   90.00
_cell.angle_gamma   90.00
#
_symmetry.space_group_name_H-M   'P 1'
#
loop_
_entity.id
_entity.type
_entity.pdbx_description
1 polymer ?
#
loop_
_entity_poly.entity_id
_entity_poly.type
_entity_poly.pdbx_seq_one_letter_code
_entity_poly.pdbx_strand_id
1 'polypeptide(L)'
;MDTTPELSREGLRERLTHSLEAAIRELTALSDAQRTCPLKPSRANPDIVWTPCDHFAHLIGTKRYFQREIEKALTENPEARPQPYANALNRPSEDTMAAVHAFNDQWILKHRDKSFAELVVMARETRAHTLDLLDRTSDDQLACSMPVPWGLATIGEVFDLQTRHMAMHLGFIREGLAAKA
;
A
#
# COMPACT_ATOMS: atom_id res chain seq x y z
N MET A 1 -25.85 12.33 2.56
CA MET A 1 -25.84 10.96 2.01
C MET A 1 -24.42 10.48 2.14
N ASP A 2 -24.17 9.65 3.15
CA ASP A 2 -22.85 9.13 3.47
C ASP A 2 -22.56 8.01 2.48
N THR A 3 -21.80 8.31 1.43
CA THR A 3 -21.44 7.34 0.39
C THR A 3 -20.10 6.73 0.73
N THR A 4 -20.01 6.11 1.90
CA THR A 4 -18.91 5.18 2.17
C THR A 4 -19.07 4.05 1.14
N PRO A 5 -18.12 3.88 0.20
CA PRO A 5 -18.23 2.85 -0.80
C PRO A 5 -18.43 1.51 -0.10
N GLU A 6 -19.46 0.77 -0.51
CA GLU A 6 -19.71 -0.55 0.01
C GLU A 6 -18.43 -1.39 -0.17
N LEU A 7 -17.86 -1.89 0.92
CA LEU A 7 -16.66 -2.72 0.94
C LEU A 7 -16.99 -4.15 0.48
N SER A 8 -17.80 -4.27 -0.58
CA SER A 8 -18.13 -5.56 -1.18
C SER A 8 -16.86 -6.20 -1.74
N ARG A 9 -16.78 -7.53 -1.66
CA ARG A 9 -15.66 -8.31 -2.20
C ARG A 9 -15.40 -8.02 -3.68
N GLU A 10 -16.46 -7.92 -4.47
CA GLU A 10 -16.38 -7.58 -5.89
C GLU A 10 -15.81 -6.17 -6.08
N GLY A 11 -16.33 -5.18 -5.34
CA GLY A 11 -15.82 -3.81 -5.40
C GLY A 11 -14.35 -3.71 -4.99
N LEU A 12 -13.92 -4.44 -3.96
CA LEU A 12 -12.52 -4.52 -3.56
C LEU A 12 -11.65 -5.12 -4.67
N ARG A 13 -12.09 -6.24 -5.29
CA ARG A 13 -11.39 -6.91 -6.39
C ARG A 13 -11.19 -5.99 -7.59
N GLU A 14 -12.24 -5.28 -8.01
CA GLU A 14 -12.19 -4.34 -9.11
C GLU A 14 -11.23 -3.18 -8.82
N ARG A 15 -11.39 -2.51 -7.66
CA ARG A 15 -10.54 -1.37 -7.27
C ARG A 15 -9.09 -1.77 -7.12
N LEU A 16 -8.83 -2.94 -6.54
CA LEU A 16 -7.50 -3.53 -6.52
C LEU A 16 -7.02 -3.63 -7.97
N THR A 17 -7.62 -4.47 -8.81
CA THR A 17 -7.18 -4.70 -10.20
C THR A 17 -6.89 -3.41 -10.96
N HIS A 18 -7.84 -2.48 -10.99
CA HIS A 18 -7.70 -1.19 -11.66
C HIS A 18 -6.56 -0.33 -11.12
N SER A 19 -6.35 -0.27 -9.79
CA SER A 19 -5.29 0.56 -9.20
C SER A 19 -3.88 0.13 -9.61
N LEU A 20 -3.62 -1.18 -9.79
CA LEU A 20 -2.30 -1.63 -10.25
C LEU A 20 -2.09 -1.31 -11.72
N GLU A 21 -3.07 -1.62 -12.58
CA GLU A 21 -2.94 -1.36 -14.01
C GLU A 21 -2.84 0.14 -14.31
N ALA A 22 -3.52 0.98 -13.53
CA ALA A 22 -3.35 2.43 -13.59
C ALA A 22 -1.92 2.87 -13.26
N ALA A 23 -1.35 2.34 -12.17
CA ALA A 23 0.03 2.65 -11.79
C ALA A 23 1.05 2.17 -12.83
N ILE A 24 0.93 0.92 -13.31
CA ILE A 24 1.81 0.38 -14.35
C ILE A 24 1.72 1.25 -15.61
N ARG A 25 0.51 1.58 -16.07
CA ARG A 25 0.31 2.43 -17.26
C ARG A 25 0.95 3.80 -17.10
N GLU A 26 0.75 4.44 -15.96
CA GLU A 26 1.30 5.77 -15.70
C GLU A 26 2.83 5.76 -15.64
N LEU A 27 3.43 4.84 -14.89
CA LEU A 27 4.89 4.71 -14.87
C LEU A 27 5.44 4.28 -16.24
N THR A 28 4.71 3.48 -17.01
CA THR A 28 5.11 3.11 -18.39
C THR A 28 5.19 4.33 -19.30
N ALA A 29 4.31 5.32 -19.14
CA ALA A 29 4.31 6.55 -19.93
C ALA A 29 5.49 7.48 -19.62
N LEU A 30 6.15 7.31 -18.47
CA LEU A 30 7.36 8.06 -18.12
C LEU A 30 8.56 7.55 -18.92
N SER A 31 9.47 8.46 -19.28
CA SER A 31 10.79 8.10 -19.80
C SER A 31 11.65 7.46 -18.70
N ASP A 32 12.71 6.74 -19.08
CA ASP A 32 13.62 6.12 -18.10
C ASP A 32 14.24 7.18 -17.17
N ALA A 33 14.63 8.33 -17.71
CA ALA A 33 15.16 9.45 -16.93
C ALA A 33 14.13 10.00 -15.92
N GLN A 34 12.85 10.07 -16.30
CA GLN A 34 11.79 10.48 -15.38
C GLN A 34 11.57 9.44 -14.28
N ARG A 35 11.57 8.14 -14.62
CA ARG A 35 11.36 7.05 -13.65
C ARG A 35 12.43 6.98 -12.57
N THR A 36 13.63 7.43 -12.87
CA THR A 36 14.78 7.44 -11.93
C THR A 36 15.11 8.84 -11.40
N CYS A 37 14.33 9.86 -11.73
CA CYS A 37 14.59 11.23 -11.27
C CYS A 37 14.26 11.36 -9.76
N PRO A 38 15.15 11.95 -8.94
CA PRO A 38 14.87 12.15 -7.51
C PRO A 38 13.76 13.20 -7.29
N LEU A 39 12.66 12.83 -6.64
CA LEU A 39 11.48 13.70 -6.45
C LEU A 39 11.36 14.25 -5.03
N LYS A 40 11.34 13.37 -4.03
CA LYS A 40 10.94 13.71 -2.66
C LYS A 40 11.88 13.07 -1.64
N PRO A 41 12.46 13.84 -0.71
CA PRO A 41 13.23 13.27 0.40
C PRO A 41 12.37 12.34 1.25
N SER A 42 12.97 11.25 1.76
CA SER A 42 12.34 10.38 2.73
C SER A 42 12.02 11.16 4.01
N ARG A 43 10.96 10.73 4.69
CA ARG A 43 10.61 11.23 6.02
C ARG A 43 11.52 10.66 7.12
N ALA A 44 12.15 9.50 6.93
CA ALA A 44 13.07 8.92 7.91
C ALA A 44 14.51 9.41 7.71
N ASN A 45 14.96 9.54 6.46
CA ASN A 45 16.30 10.04 6.15
C ASN A 45 16.27 10.99 4.93
N PRO A 46 16.47 12.31 5.12
CA PRO A 46 16.39 13.27 4.01
C PRO A 46 17.46 13.05 2.92
N ASP A 47 18.55 12.33 3.22
CA ASP A 47 19.57 11.98 2.23
C ASP A 47 19.07 10.92 1.23
N ILE A 48 18.01 10.18 1.59
CA ILE A 48 17.35 9.23 0.70
C ILE A 48 16.25 9.98 -0.05
N VAL A 49 16.54 10.39 -1.29
CA VAL A 49 15.53 11.02 -2.16
C VAL A 49 14.87 9.96 -3.03
N TRP A 50 13.56 9.81 -2.90
CA TRP A 50 12.76 8.81 -3.61
C TRP A 50 12.50 9.24 -5.06
N THR A 51 12.63 8.29 -5.97
CA THR A 51 12.28 8.37 -7.39
C THR A 51 10.86 7.81 -7.64
N PRO A 52 10.27 7.96 -8.84
CA PRO A 52 9.04 7.25 -9.18
C PRO A 52 9.14 5.73 -9.00
N CYS A 53 10.27 5.12 -9.39
CA CYS A 53 10.50 3.69 -9.16
C CYS A 53 10.58 3.34 -7.67
N ASP A 54 11.16 4.20 -6.83
CA ASP A 54 11.18 3.99 -5.38
C ASP A 54 9.78 4.05 -4.76
N HIS A 55 8.93 5.00 -5.20
CA HIS A 55 7.53 5.04 -4.81
C HIS A 55 6.79 3.75 -5.21
N PHE A 56 7.03 3.23 -6.42
CA PHE A 56 6.40 1.99 -6.87
C PHE A 56 6.92 0.77 -6.10
N ALA A 57 8.23 0.69 -5.83
CA ALA A 57 8.83 -0.35 -5.01
C ALA A 57 8.28 -0.33 -3.57
N HIS A 58 8.14 0.85 -2.97
CA HIS A 58 7.51 1.04 -1.66
C HIS A 58 6.09 0.46 -1.62
N LEU A 59 5.26 0.79 -2.61
CA LEU A 59 3.89 0.28 -2.71
C LEU A 59 3.83 -1.25 -2.78
N ILE A 60 4.80 -1.90 -3.44
CA ILE A 60 4.93 -3.37 -3.45
C ILE A 60 5.25 -3.88 -2.04
N GLY A 61 6.21 -3.26 -1.36
CA GLY A 61 6.62 -3.63 0.00
C GLY A 61 5.48 -3.52 1.01
N THR A 62 4.76 -2.40 1.01
CA THR A 62 3.61 -2.18 1.90
C THR A 62 2.50 -3.21 1.67
N LYS A 63 2.23 -3.60 0.41
CA LYS A 63 1.26 -4.65 0.11
C LYS A 63 1.69 -6.00 0.69
N ARG A 64 2.95 -6.38 0.51
CA ARG A 64 3.51 -7.62 1.07
C ARG A 64 3.48 -7.64 2.60
N TYR A 65 3.75 -6.50 3.22
CA TYR A 65 3.59 -6.34 4.66
C TYR A 65 2.15 -6.63 5.09
N PHE A 66 1.16 -5.97 4.48
CA PHE A 66 -0.24 -6.18 4.87
C PHE A 66 -0.80 -7.55 4.51
N GLN A 67 -0.33 -8.20 3.45
CA GLN A 67 -0.66 -9.60 3.18
C GLN A 67 -0.29 -10.49 4.36
N ARG A 68 0.94 -10.36 4.86
CA ARG A 68 1.40 -11.12 6.02
C ARG A 68 0.60 -10.79 7.28
N GLU A 69 0.31 -9.51 7.53
CA GLU A 69 -0.46 -9.12 8.73
C GLU A 69 -1.91 -9.60 8.65
N ILE A 70 -2.53 -9.62 7.47
CA ILE A 70 -3.87 -10.20 7.26
C ILE A 70 -3.82 -11.71 7.49
N GLU A 71 -2.87 -12.43 6.88
CA GLU A 71 -2.71 -13.88 7.07
C GLU A 71 -2.50 -14.23 8.56
N LYS A 72 -1.69 -13.44 9.25
CA LYS A 72 -1.48 -13.55 10.70
C LYS A 72 -2.79 -13.34 11.47
N ALA A 73 -3.54 -12.28 11.18
CA ALA A 73 -4.81 -11.99 11.82
C ALA A 73 -5.82 -13.12 11.63
N LEU A 74 -5.91 -13.67 10.41
CA LEU A 74 -6.80 -14.79 10.08
C LEU A 74 -6.40 -16.10 10.79
N THR A 75 -5.11 -16.30 11.05
CA THR A 75 -4.59 -17.50 11.72
C THR A 75 -4.74 -17.40 13.24
N GLU A 76 -4.39 -16.25 13.82
CA GLU A 76 -4.38 -16.04 15.27
C GLU A 76 -5.79 -15.80 15.83
N ASN A 77 -6.71 -15.26 15.03
CA ASN A 77 -8.04 -14.86 15.48
C ASN A 77 -9.12 -15.05 14.38
N PRO A 78 -9.38 -16.29 13.93
CA PRO A 78 -10.26 -16.57 12.78
C PRO A 78 -11.72 -16.13 12.95
N GLU A 79 -12.19 -15.97 14.20
CA GLU A 79 -13.58 -15.60 14.54
C GLU A 79 -13.69 -14.26 15.30
N ALA A 80 -12.62 -13.45 15.33
CA ALA A 80 -12.65 -12.19 16.09
C ALA A 80 -13.71 -11.24 15.51
N ARG A 81 -14.86 -11.19 16.17
CA ARG A 81 -15.96 -10.29 15.78
C ARG A 81 -15.45 -8.85 15.70
N PRO A 82 -16.01 -8.03 14.80
CA PRO A 82 -15.70 -6.61 14.74
C PRO A 82 -15.85 -6.04 16.15
N GLN A 83 -14.76 -5.59 16.78
CA GLN A 83 -14.92 -4.83 17.99
C GLN A 83 -15.55 -3.50 17.58
N PRO A 84 -16.76 -3.16 18.06
CA PRO A 84 -17.35 -1.87 17.77
C PRO A 84 -16.34 -0.82 18.23
N TYR A 85 -15.96 0.06 17.29
CA TYR A 85 -15.00 1.15 17.44
C TYR A 85 -14.81 1.58 18.90
N ALA A 86 -13.83 0.99 19.59
CA ALA A 86 -13.33 1.55 20.83
C ALA A 86 -12.36 2.67 20.45
N ASN A 87 -12.89 3.76 19.89
CA ASN A 87 -12.24 5.05 19.72
C ASN A 87 -10.72 5.02 19.50
N ALA A 88 -10.21 4.27 18.52
CA ALA A 88 -8.79 4.28 18.21
C ALA A 88 -8.47 5.30 17.11
N LEU A 89 -8.89 6.55 17.33
CA LEU A 89 -8.18 7.72 16.81
C LEU A 89 -6.92 7.96 17.67
N ASN A 90 -6.17 6.91 17.98
CA ASN A 90 -4.83 7.11 18.49
C ASN A 90 -4.01 7.48 17.27
N ARG A 91 -3.74 8.79 17.09
CA ARG A 91 -2.69 9.20 16.15
C ARG A 91 -1.49 8.31 16.43
N PRO A 92 -0.91 7.67 15.40
CA PRO A 92 0.27 6.85 15.61
C PRO A 92 1.31 7.69 16.34
N SER A 93 2.00 7.10 17.33
CA SER A 93 3.08 7.81 18.00
C SER A 93 4.14 8.20 16.97
N GLU A 94 4.85 9.30 17.23
CA GLU A 94 5.95 9.73 16.38
C GLU A 94 6.98 8.61 16.20
N ASP A 95 7.29 7.86 17.27
CA ASP A 95 8.16 6.69 17.25
C ASP A 95 7.64 5.57 16.33
N THR A 96 6.33 5.29 16.36
CA THR A 96 5.72 4.29 15.48
C THR A 96 5.86 4.70 14.02
N MET A 97 5.58 5.96 13.71
CA MET A 97 5.73 6.47 12.35
C MET A 97 7.18 6.53 11.91
N ALA A 98 8.11 6.88 12.80
CA ALA A 98 9.54 6.85 12.53
C ALA A 98 10.00 5.43 12.18
N ALA A 99 9.56 4.41 12.93
CA ALA A 99 9.84 3.00 12.62
C ALA A 99 9.26 2.57 11.27
N VAL A 100 8.02 2.99 10.94
CA VAL A 100 7.41 2.73 9.63
C VAL A 100 8.22 3.37 8.50
N HIS A 101 8.63 4.63 8.65
CA HIS A 101 9.43 5.31 7.62
C HIS A 101 10.81 4.64 7.45
N ALA A 102 11.47 4.25 8.55
CA ALA A 102 12.76 3.56 8.49
C ALA A 102 12.64 2.18 7.82
N PHE A 103 11.58 1.42 8.11
CA PHE A 103 11.29 0.15 7.46
C PHE A 103 11.08 0.34 5.95
N ASN A 104 10.36 1.39 5.54
CA ASN A 104 10.14 1.71 4.13
C ASN A 104 11.45 2.05 3.42
N ASP A 105 12.33 2.82 4.04
CA ASP A 105 13.64 3.17 3.46
C ASP A 105 14.52 1.93 3.27
N GLN A 106 14.56 1.03 4.25
CA GLN A 106 15.29 -0.24 4.11
C GLN A 106 14.76 -1.08 2.95
N TRP A 107 13.43 -1.16 2.79
CA TRP A 107 12.82 -1.86 1.67
C TRP A 107 13.19 -1.23 0.33
N ILE A 108 13.12 0.09 0.23
CA ILE A 108 13.44 0.83 -0.99
C ILE A 108 14.89 0.63 -1.37
N LEU A 109 15.83 0.87 -0.44
CA LEU A 109 17.26 0.70 -0.69
C LEU A 109 17.60 -0.72 -1.16
N LYS A 110 16.96 -1.74 -0.59
CA LYS A 110 17.15 -3.14 -1.01
C LYS A 110 16.71 -3.42 -2.46
N HIS A 111 15.73 -2.68 -2.98
CA HIS A 111 15.12 -2.94 -4.29
C HIS A 111 15.42 -1.84 -5.32
N ARG A 112 16.23 -0.84 -4.96
CA ARG A 112 16.48 0.35 -5.78
C ARG A 112 17.15 0.06 -7.11
N ASP A 113 17.99 -0.98 -7.16
CA ASP A 113 18.73 -1.38 -8.37
C ASP A 113 17.87 -2.22 -9.34
N LYS A 114 16.61 -2.50 -9.00
CA LYS A 114 15.71 -3.24 -9.89
C LYS A 114 15.26 -2.38 -11.05
N SER A 115 15.26 -2.97 -12.23
CA SER A 115 14.65 -2.36 -13.41
C SER A 115 13.14 -2.17 -13.21
N PHE A 116 12.55 -1.22 -13.96
CA PHE A 116 11.10 -1.04 -13.94
C PHE A 116 10.35 -2.32 -14.34
N ALA A 117 10.87 -3.09 -15.30
CA ALA A 117 10.28 -4.37 -15.70
C ALA A 117 10.24 -5.39 -14.56
N GLU A 118 11.33 -5.52 -13.78
CA GLU A 118 11.35 -6.37 -12.60
C GLU A 118 10.35 -5.92 -11.54
N LEU A 119 10.22 -4.60 -11.31
CA LEU A 119 9.23 -4.05 -10.38
C LEU A 119 7.80 -4.36 -10.85
N VAL A 120 7.52 -4.30 -12.16
CA VAL A 120 6.21 -4.67 -12.72
C VAL A 120 5.90 -6.14 -12.47
N VAL A 121 6.86 -7.05 -12.70
CA VAL A 121 6.70 -8.48 -12.41
C VAL A 121 6.39 -8.69 -10.92
N MET A 122 7.22 -8.12 -10.03
CA MET A 122 7.01 -8.21 -8.59
C MET A 122 5.65 -7.64 -8.16
N ALA A 123 5.19 -6.56 -8.77
CA ALA A 123 3.90 -5.94 -8.46
C ALA A 123 2.73 -6.82 -8.90
N ARG A 124 2.82 -7.47 -10.07
CA ARG A 124 1.81 -8.41 -10.57
C ARG A 124 1.72 -9.65 -9.69
N GLU A 125 2.85 -10.25 -9.33
CA GLU A 125 2.91 -11.39 -8.38
C GLU A 125 2.30 -11.01 -7.03
N THR A 126 2.72 -9.86 -6.48
CA THR A 126 2.18 -9.36 -5.21
C THR A 126 0.66 -9.17 -5.32
N ARG A 127 0.16 -8.60 -6.42
CA ARG A 127 -1.29 -8.45 -6.59
C ARG A 127 -2.02 -9.79 -6.73
N ALA A 128 -1.45 -10.76 -7.45
CA ALA A 128 -2.05 -12.09 -7.56
C ALA A 128 -2.26 -12.70 -6.16
N HIS A 129 -1.25 -12.58 -5.29
CA HIS A 129 -1.37 -13.01 -3.89
C HIS A 129 -2.41 -12.19 -3.10
N THR A 130 -2.49 -10.86 -3.29
CA THR A 130 -3.57 -10.06 -2.67
C THR A 130 -4.96 -10.56 -3.08
N LEU A 131 -5.16 -10.89 -4.36
CA LEU A 131 -6.46 -11.34 -4.86
C LEU A 131 -6.80 -12.76 -4.38
N ASP A 132 -5.82 -13.66 -4.32
CA ASP A 132 -5.98 -14.98 -3.70
C ASP A 132 -6.36 -14.86 -2.22
N LEU A 133 -5.66 -13.99 -1.48
CA LEU A 133 -5.95 -13.74 -0.06
C LEU A 133 -7.35 -13.14 0.13
N LEU A 134 -7.76 -12.23 -0.76
CA LEU A 134 -9.12 -11.70 -0.77
C LEU A 134 -10.12 -12.84 -0.98
N ASP A 135 -9.92 -13.72 -1.98
CA ASP A 135 -10.82 -14.84 -2.28
C ASP A 135 -10.99 -15.82 -1.12
N ARG A 136 -9.93 -16.07 -0.35
CA ARG A 136 -9.96 -17.00 0.80
C ARG A 136 -10.51 -16.38 2.08
N THR A 137 -10.49 -15.06 2.22
CA THR A 137 -11.06 -14.35 3.37
C THR A 137 -12.59 -14.34 3.25
N SER A 138 -13.37 -14.81 4.22
CA SER A 138 -14.85 -14.73 4.18
C SER A 138 -15.38 -13.30 4.38
N ASP A 139 -16.66 -13.04 4.08
CA ASP A 139 -17.24 -11.70 4.30
C ASP A 139 -17.27 -11.32 5.79
N ASP A 140 -17.52 -12.28 6.68
CA ASP A 140 -17.41 -12.08 8.13
C ASP A 140 -15.97 -11.72 8.53
N GLN A 141 -14.97 -12.37 7.91
CA GLN A 141 -13.57 -12.07 8.15
C GLN A 141 -13.14 -10.71 7.60
N LEU A 142 -13.73 -10.24 6.49
CA LEU A 142 -13.49 -8.89 5.99
C LEU A 142 -13.93 -7.82 7.01
N ALA A 143 -14.92 -8.12 7.86
CA ALA A 143 -15.37 -7.24 8.93
C ALA A 143 -14.52 -7.34 10.22
N CYS A 144 -13.63 -8.33 10.35
CA CYS A 144 -12.76 -8.49 11.51
C CYS A 144 -11.71 -7.35 11.58
N SER A 145 -11.48 -6.83 12.78
CA SER A 145 -10.47 -5.80 13.03
C SER A 145 -9.08 -6.41 13.27
N MET A 146 -8.05 -5.73 12.78
CA MET A 146 -6.65 -6.06 13.00
C MET A 146 -5.84 -4.81 13.41
N PRO A 147 -4.75 -4.96 14.16
CA PRO A 147 -3.85 -3.86 14.46
C PRO A 147 -3.12 -3.37 13.20
N VAL A 148 -3.02 -2.05 13.08
CA VAL A 148 -2.28 -1.32 12.05
C VAL A 148 -1.47 -0.21 12.71
N PRO A 149 -0.43 0.35 12.06
CA PRO A 149 0.42 1.35 12.72
C PRO A 149 -0.32 2.57 13.29
N TRP A 150 -1.47 2.93 12.71
CA TRP A 150 -2.33 4.04 13.11
C TRP A 150 -3.57 3.63 13.91
N GLY A 151 -3.57 2.44 14.52
CA GLY A 151 -4.64 1.98 15.41
C GLY A 151 -5.23 0.63 14.97
N LEU A 152 -6.54 0.60 14.75
CA LEU A 152 -7.27 -0.58 14.28
C LEU A 152 -7.91 -0.29 12.92
N ALA A 153 -7.95 -1.29 12.06
CA ALA A 153 -8.70 -1.28 10.81
C ALA A 153 -9.29 -2.66 10.57
N THR A 154 -10.44 -2.73 9.90
CA THR A 154 -10.97 -3.99 9.40
C THR A 154 -10.10 -4.55 8.28
N ILE A 155 -10.11 -5.87 8.09
CA ILE A 155 -9.37 -6.50 6.99
C ILE A 155 -9.83 -5.93 5.63
N GLY A 156 -11.15 -5.69 5.46
CA GLY A 156 -11.71 -5.04 4.27
C GLY A 156 -11.17 -3.62 4.06
N GLU A 157 -11.06 -2.81 5.11
CA GLU A 157 -10.45 -1.48 5.04
C GLU A 157 -8.96 -1.53 4.68
N VAL A 158 -8.23 -2.55 5.15
CA VAL A 158 -6.81 -2.74 4.78
C VAL A 158 -6.67 -3.10 3.30
N PHE A 159 -7.55 -3.92 2.74
CA PHE A 159 -7.58 -4.17 1.29
C PHE A 159 -7.88 -2.88 0.51
N ASP A 160 -8.89 -2.12 0.92
CA ASP A 160 -9.26 -0.86 0.26
C ASP A 160 -8.14 0.18 0.36
N LEU A 161 -7.49 0.30 1.52
CA LEU A 161 -6.38 1.21 1.76
C LEU A 161 -5.27 1.03 0.73
N GLN A 162 -4.96 -0.19 0.30
CA GLN A 162 -3.93 -0.43 -0.71
C GLN A 162 -4.24 0.29 -2.04
N THR A 163 -5.52 0.50 -2.36
CA THR A 163 -5.96 1.21 -3.58
C THR A 163 -5.80 2.72 -3.42
N ARG A 164 -6.23 3.28 -2.28
CA ARG A 164 -6.10 4.70 -1.96
C ARG A 164 -4.63 5.09 -1.78
N HIS A 165 -3.82 4.22 -1.19
CA HIS A 165 -2.39 4.41 -1.00
C HIS A 165 -1.65 4.48 -2.34
N MET A 166 -2.02 3.62 -3.30
CA MET A 166 -1.50 3.69 -4.67
C MET A 166 -1.80 5.04 -5.32
N ALA A 167 -3.06 5.49 -5.27
CA ALA A 167 -3.47 6.77 -5.86
C ALA A 167 -2.72 7.97 -5.24
N MET A 168 -2.54 7.96 -3.91
CA MET A 168 -1.77 8.99 -3.20
C MET A 168 -0.32 9.07 -3.70
N HIS A 169 0.35 7.93 -3.85
CA HIS A 169 1.73 7.89 -4.33
C HIS A 169 1.89 8.31 -5.79
N LEU A 170 0.93 7.96 -6.66
CA LEU A 170 0.90 8.50 -8.02
C LEU A 170 0.73 10.03 -8.01
N GLY A 171 -0.10 10.56 -7.10
CA GLY A 171 -0.19 12.00 -6.85
C GLY A 171 1.17 12.64 -6.55
N PHE A 172 1.93 12.08 -5.60
CA PHE A 172 3.28 12.57 -5.26
C PHE A 172 4.26 12.51 -6.44
N ILE A 173 4.16 11.48 -7.29
CA ILE A 173 4.98 11.37 -8.50
C ILE A 173 4.67 12.51 -9.46
N ARG A 174 3.38 12.75 -9.74
CA ARG A 174 2.93 13.83 -10.64
C ARG A 174 3.36 15.19 -10.13
N GLU A 175 3.12 15.48 -8.86
CA GLU A 175 3.52 16.74 -8.21
C GLU A 175 5.03 16.94 -8.29
N GLY A 176 5.82 15.91 -7.97
CA GLY A 176 7.28 15.97 -8.00
C GLY A 176 7.86 16.17 -9.40
N LEU A 177 7.26 15.56 -10.42
CA LEU A 177 7.66 15.74 -11.82
C LEU A 177 7.27 17.13 -12.34
N ALA A 178 6.07 17.61 -12.02
CA ALA A 178 5.60 18.94 -12.41
C ALA A 178 6.47 20.06 -11.82
N ALA A 179 6.95 19.90 -10.58
CA ALA A 179 7.85 20.85 -9.94
C ALA A 179 9.26 20.94 -10.56
N LYS A 180 9.59 20.05 -11.51
CA LYS A 180 10.88 19.99 -12.21
C LYS A 180 10.81 20.36 -13.69
N ALA A 181 9.61 20.55 -14.22
CA ALA A 181 9.36 21.00 -15.59
C ALA A 181 9.50 22.53 -15.67
#